data_AF-A0A953XJ25-F1
#
_entry.id   AF-A0A953XJ25-F1
#
_cell.length_a   1.000
_cell.length_b   1.000
_cell.length_c   1.000
_cell.angle_alpha   90.00
_cell.angle_beta   90.00
_cell.angle_gamma   90.00
#
_symmetry.space_group_name_H-M   'P 1'
#
loop_
_entity.id
_entity.type
_entity.pdbx_description
1 polymer ?
#
loop_
_entity_poly.entity_id
_entity_poly.type
_entity_poly.pdbx_seq_one_letter_code
_entity_poly.pdbx_strand_id
1 'polypeptide(L)'
;MTHSIPERRFQVYGKAHIDKLPQLQKLTDQQRLAMKTVAEVLPFRVNNYVVEELIDWDNIPDDPMFQLTFPQQGMLRPEDFELIRGMIQRGADAKEMAPEIKRIQYGLNPHPAGQKSLNVPHENGEPVPGMQHKYRETVLFFPMAGQTCHAYCTYCFRWPQFVGLDDMKFASKEAVGLVEYLKRHKEVTSVLITGGDPMIMRTQLLRQYVEPLLGPGLEHVTSIRFGTKAPAYWPYRFTHGPDSDD
;
A
#
# COMPACT_ATOMS: atom_id res chain seq x y z
N MET A 1 22.52 14.68 22.93
CA MET A 1 21.36 14.09 23.65
C MET A 1 20.75 13.07 22.72
N THR A 2 20.80 11.79 23.06
CA THR A 2 20.10 10.75 22.28
C THR A 2 18.61 10.91 22.54
N HIS A 3 17.87 11.51 21.62
CA HIS A 3 16.41 11.51 21.67
C HIS A 3 15.94 10.08 21.40
N SER A 4 15.65 9.32 22.46
CA SER A 4 14.98 8.02 22.34
C SER A 4 13.54 8.26 21.94
N ILE A 5 13.11 7.67 20.82
CA ILE A 5 11.71 7.73 20.36
C ILE A 5 10.86 6.94 21.38
N PRO A 6 9.90 7.54 22.10
CA PRO A 6 9.15 6.83 23.14
C PRO A 6 8.26 5.75 22.55
N GLU A 7 8.17 4.59 23.20
CA GLU A 7 7.34 3.45 22.77
C GLU A 7 5.91 3.88 22.44
N ARG A 8 5.37 3.35 21.33
CA ARG A 8 4.04 3.72 20.83
C ARG A 8 3.29 2.51 20.32
N ARG A 9 2.06 2.36 20.81
CA ARG A 9 1.13 1.37 20.27
C ARG A 9 0.64 1.80 18.88
N PHE A 10 0.69 0.89 17.91
CA PHE A 10 0.19 1.13 16.56
C PHE A 10 -1.34 1.22 16.55
N GLN A 11 -1.87 2.35 16.11
CA GLN A 11 -3.30 2.56 15.89
C GLN A 11 -3.54 3.05 14.47
N VAL A 12 -4.54 2.47 13.80
CA VAL A 12 -4.87 2.75 12.41
C VAL A 12 -6.17 3.53 12.33
N TYR A 13 -6.18 4.55 11.49
CA TYR A 13 -7.36 5.30 11.10
C TYR A 13 -7.64 5.13 9.61
N GLY A 14 -8.89 5.35 9.23
CA GLY A 14 -9.38 5.19 7.86
C GLY A 14 -10.71 5.92 7.73
N LYS A 15 -11.46 5.64 6.66
CA LYS A 15 -12.70 6.36 6.33
C LYS A 15 -13.66 6.55 7.51
N ALA A 16 -13.91 5.48 8.26
CA ALA A 16 -14.83 5.47 9.41
C ALA A 16 -14.39 6.33 10.61
N HIS A 17 -13.17 6.85 10.57
CA HIS A 17 -12.57 7.67 11.63
C HIS A 17 -12.49 9.16 11.28
N ILE A 18 -12.83 9.57 10.04
CA ILE A 18 -12.72 10.98 9.60
C ILE A 18 -13.49 11.92 10.54
N ASP A 19 -14.72 11.56 10.92
CA ASP A 19 -15.54 12.37 11.82
C ASP A 19 -15.18 12.19 13.31
N LYS A 20 -14.27 11.27 13.64
CA LYS A 20 -13.90 10.95 15.04
C LYS A 20 -12.51 11.45 15.41
N LEU A 21 -11.66 11.74 14.43
CA LEU A 21 -10.31 12.25 14.68
C LEU A 21 -10.38 13.68 15.23
N PRO A 22 -9.85 13.94 16.44
CA PRO A 22 -9.87 15.28 17.05
C PRO A 22 -9.27 16.36 16.16
N GLN A 23 -8.17 16.04 15.46
CA GLN A 23 -7.47 16.96 14.59
C GLN A 23 -8.33 17.41 13.40
N LEU A 24 -9.17 16.52 12.87
CA LEU A 24 -10.09 16.84 11.77
C LEU A 24 -11.34 17.59 12.22
N GLN A 25 -11.60 17.72 13.53
CA GLN A 25 -12.71 18.53 14.04
C GLN A 25 -12.49 20.03 13.80
N LYS A 26 -11.23 20.45 13.60
CA LYS A 26 -10.87 21.83 13.20
C LYS A 26 -11.38 22.20 11.80
N LEU A 27 -11.64 21.21 10.95
CA LEU A 27 -12.13 21.42 9.59
C LEU A 27 -13.64 21.69 9.57
N THR A 28 -14.12 22.29 8.48
CA THR A 28 -15.55 22.41 8.23
C THR A 28 -16.18 21.06 7.88
N ASP A 29 -17.49 20.92 8.08
CA ASP A 29 -18.23 19.73 7.64
C ASP A 29 -18.08 19.47 6.13
N GLN A 30 -17.98 20.54 5.32
CA GLN A 30 -17.77 20.43 3.89
C GLN A 30 -16.39 19.84 3.54
N GLN A 31 -15.34 20.23 4.25
CA GLN A 31 -14.00 19.67 4.07
C GLN A 31 -13.93 18.20 4.50
N ARG A 32 -14.53 17.84 5.64
CA ARG A 32 -14.63 16.43 6.07
C ARG A 32 -15.47 15.60 5.10
N LEU A 33 -16.56 16.16 4.58
CA LEU A 33 -17.38 15.50 3.55
C LEU A 33 -16.56 15.25 2.29
N ALA A 34 -15.77 16.23 1.82
CA ALA A 34 -14.90 16.05 0.67
C ALA A 34 -13.89 14.89 0.86
N MET A 35 -13.28 14.80 2.04
CA MET A 35 -12.40 13.66 2.37
C MET A 35 -13.15 12.33 2.34
N LYS A 36 -14.35 12.28 2.92
CA LYS A 36 -15.21 11.07 2.90
C LYS A 36 -15.58 10.67 1.48
N THR A 37 -15.97 11.63 0.63
CA THR A 37 -16.28 11.42 -0.79
C THR A 37 -15.12 10.75 -1.51
N VAL A 38 -13.89 11.25 -1.35
CA VAL A 38 -12.71 10.64 -1.97
C VAL A 38 -12.42 9.26 -1.36
N ALA A 39 -12.57 9.10 -0.05
CA ALA A 39 -12.34 7.84 0.66
C ALA A 39 -13.38 6.74 0.38
N GLU A 40 -14.53 7.08 -0.22
CA GLU A 40 -15.46 6.09 -0.80
C GLU A 40 -14.89 5.45 -2.06
N VAL A 41 -14.17 6.22 -2.88
CA VAL A 41 -13.64 5.76 -4.16
C VAL A 41 -12.24 5.19 -4.04
N LEU A 42 -11.37 5.86 -3.28
CA LEU A 42 -9.95 5.53 -3.13
C LEU A 42 -9.65 5.10 -1.69
N PRO A 43 -8.68 4.19 -1.49
CA PRO A 43 -8.42 3.62 -0.18
C PRO A 43 -7.77 4.67 0.73
N PHE A 44 -8.26 4.78 1.96
CA PHE A 44 -7.69 5.67 2.98
C PHE A 44 -7.27 4.89 4.22
N ARG A 45 -6.00 5.05 4.60
CA ARG A 45 -5.41 4.47 5.80
C ARG A 45 -4.27 5.36 6.28
N VAL A 46 -4.30 5.75 7.54
CA VAL A 46 -3.18 6.45 8.23
C VAL A 46 -3.04 5.88 9.63
N ASN A 47 -2.03 6.31 10.38
CA ASN A 47 -1.79 5.85 11.74
C ASN A 47 -1.52 7.01 12.70
N ASN A 48 -1.53 6.71 13.99
CA ASN A 48 -1.31 7.69 15.05
C ASN A 48 0.03 8.41 14.98
N TYR A 49 1.12 7.79 14.54
CA TYR A 49 2.38 8.50 14.37
C TYR A 49 2.30 9.55 13.25
N VAL A 50 1.73 9.19 12.09
CA VAL A 50 1.53 10.15 11.00
C VAL A 50 0.64 11.32 11.45
N VAL A 51 -0.47 11.00 12.13
CA VAL A 51 -1.45 12.00 12.56
C VAL A 51 -0.90 12.92 13.65
N GLU A 52 -0.17 12.38 14.63
CA GLU A 52 0.22 13.12 15.83
C GLU A 52 1.61 13.76 15.73
N GLU A 53 2.52 13.20 14.94
CA GLU A 53 3.93 13.63 14.91
C GLU A 53 4.38 14.23 13.57
N LEU A 54 3.73 13.87 12.45
CA LEU A 54 4.23 14.25 11.12
C LEU A 54 3.46 15.39 10.47
N ILE A 55 2.22 15.67 10.89
CA ILE A 55 1.37 16.68 10.28
C ILE A 55 1.34 17.92 11.16
N ASP A 56 1.72 19.06 10.57
CA ASP A 56 1.40 20.36 11.14
C ASP A 56 -0.05 20.72 10.82
N TRP A 57 -0.94 20.49 11.79
CA TRP A 57 -2.38 20.73 11.66
C TRP A 57 -2.75 22.20 11.59
N ASP A 58 -1.84 23.12 11.91
CA ASP A 58 -2.08 24.56 11.80
C ASP A 58 -1.67 25.10 10.41
N ASN A 59 -0.99 24.27 9.59
CA ASN A 59 -0.56 24.59 8.23
C ASN A 59 -1.35 23.83 7.14
N ILE A 60 -2.53 23.27 7.46
CA ILE A 60 -3.36 22.60 6.46
C ILE A 60 -4.14 23.64 5.60
N PRO A 61 -4.28 23.43 4.28
CA PRO A 61 -3.95 22.21 3.54
C PRO A 61 -2.50 22.11 3.06
N ASP A 62 -1.65 23.11 3.27
CA ASP A 62 -0.31 23.19 2.66
C ASP A 62 0.75 22.28 3.34
N ASP A 63 0.43 21.68 4.49
CA ASP A 63 1.27 20.67 5.12
C ASP A 63 1.50 19.47 4.16
N PRO A 64 2.77 19.14 3.85
CA PRO A 64 3.08 18.11 2.86
C PRO A 64 2.67 16.72 3.35
N MET A 65 2.77 16.42 4.63
CA MET A 65 2.41 15.10 5.15
C MET A 65 0.89 14.87 5.08
N PHE A 66 0.11 15.90 5.33
CA PHE A 66 -1.33 15.90 5.11
C PHE A 66 -1.66 15.68 3.62
N GLN A 67 -1.04 16.43 2.71
CA GLN A 67 -1.25 16.26 1.26
C GLN A 67 -0.89 14.84 0.77
N LEU A 68 0.16 14.25 1.33
CA LEU A 68 0.66 12.94 0.93
C LEU A 68 -0.12 11.76 1.55
N THR A 69 -0.93 11.98 2.60
CA THR A 69 -1.55 10.89 3.37
C THR A 69 -3.06 11.01 3.61
N PHE A 70 -3.66 12.19 3.44
CA PHE A 70 -5.11 12.40 3.58
C PHE A 70 -5.82 12.57 2.24
N PRO A 71 -7.06 12.08 2.07
CA PRO A 71 -7.78 12.18 0.80
C PRO A 71 -7.99 13.63 0.38
N GLN A 72 -7.57 13.96 -0.84
CA GLN A 72 -7.68 15.30 -1.42
C GLN A 72 -8.76 15.30 -2.50
N GLN A 73 -9.59 16.34 -2.55
CA GLN A 73 -10.66 16.46 -3.55
C GLN A 73 -10.13 16.30 -4.99
N GLY A 74 -8.96 16.85 -5.29
CA GLY A 74 -8.32 16.79 -6.61
C GLY A 74 -7.85 15.39 -7.03
N MET A 75 -7.99 14.36 -6.19
CA MET A 75 -7.69 12.97 -6.56
C MET A 75 -8.76 12.36 -7.48
N LEU A 76 -9.94 12.98 -7.57
CA LEU A 76 -11.01 12.59 -8.47
C LEU A 76 -11.26 13.69 -9.50
N ARG A 77 -11.77 13.30 -10.68
CA ARG A 77 -12.28 14.28 -11.63
C ARG A 77 -13.47 15.04 -11.03
N PRO A 78 -13.65 16.33 -11.30
CA PRO A 78 -14.73 17.13 -10.70
C PRO A 78 -16.11 16.48 -10.84
N GLU A 79 -16.44 15.92 -11.99
CA GLU A 79 -17.72 15.26 -12.26
C GLU A 79 -17.93 13.98 -11.43
N ASP A 80 -16.87 13.18 -11.24
CA ASP A 80 -16.94 11.96 -10.44
C ASP A 80 -17.01 12.27 -8.95
N PHE A 81 -16.30 13.32 -8.50
CA PHE A 81 -16.39 13.81 -7.12
C PHE A 81 -17.82 14.28 -6.80
N GLU A 82 -18.40 15.11 -7.66
CA GLU A 82 -19.76 15.64 -7.45
C GLU A 82 -20.83 14.56 -7.48
N LEU A 83 -20.68 13.55 -8.35
CA LEU A 83 -21.55 12.39 -8.37
C LEU A 83 -21.56 11.66 -7.02
N ILE A 84 -20.40 11.26 -6.52
CA ILE A 84 -20.29 10.52 -5.25
C ILE A 84 -20.72 11.39 -4.07
N ARG A 85 -20.37 12.68 -4.07
CA ARG A 85 -20.83 13.62 -3.04
C ARG A 85 -22.35 13.70 -2.98
N GLY A 86 -23.02 13.82 -4.12
CA GLY A 86 -24.48 13.85 -4.20
C GLY A 86 -25.13 12.55 -3.71
N MET A 87 -24.54 11.40 -4.03
CA MET A 87 -24.99 10.09 -3.52
C MET A 87 -24.87 9.99 -1.99
N ILE A 88 -23.77 10.46 -1.40
CA ILE A 88 -23.61 10.50 0.06
C ILE A 88 -24.65 11.41 0.70
N GLN A 89 -24.86 12.62 0.15
CA GLN A 89 -25.78 13.61 0.72
C GLN A 89 -27.25 13.16 0.71
N ARG A 90 -27.66 12.38 -0.29
CA ARG A 90 -29.01 11.80 -0.36
C ARG A 90 -29.17 10.50 0.45
N GLY A 91 -28.10 10.04 1.10
CA GLY A 91 -28.11 8.82 1.91
C GLY A 91 -28.09 7.52 1.11
N ALA A 92 -27.49 7.52 -0.09
CA ALA A 92 -27.30 6.31 -0.88
C ALA A 92 -26.50 5.27 -0.09
N ASP A 93 -26.91 4.00 -0.17
CA ASP A 93 -26.20 2.92 0.49
C ASP A 93 -24.99 2.42 -0.32
N ALA A 94 -24.20 1.53 0.28
CA ALA A 94 -23.01 0.98 -0.37
C ALA A 94 -23.32 0.18 -1.65
N LYS A 95 -24.50 -0.45 -1.75
CA LYS A 95 -24.88 -1.23 -2.94
C LYS A 95 -25.21 -0.31 -4.11
N GLU A 96 -25.88 0.81 -3.83
CA GLU A 96 -26.20 1.83 -4.80
C GLU A 96 -24.93 2.53 -5.33
N MET A 97 -23.98 2.86 -4.45
CA MET A 97 -22.74 3.54 -4.85
C MET A 97 -21.73 2.62 -5.55
N ALA A 98 -21.73 1.31 -5.28
CA ALA A 98 -20.70 0.39 -5.75
C ALA A 98 -20.47 0.39 -7.28
N PRO A 99 -21.50 0.38 -8.16
CA PRO A 99 -21.30 0.43 -9.61
C PRO A 99 -20.59 1.71 -10.07
N GLU A 100 -20.95 2.86 -9.50
CA GLU A 100 -20.34 4.14 -9.84
C GLU A 100 -18.91 4.24 -9.31
N ILE A 101 -18.67 3.83 -8.07
CA ILE A 101 -17.31 3.73 -7.50
C ILE A 101 -16.43 2.87 -8.41
N LYS A 102 -16.93 1.69 -8.82
CA LYS A 102 -16.20 0.79 -9.71
C LYS A 102 -15.93 1.46 -11.07
N ARG A 103 -16.93 2.09 -11.69
CA ARG A 103 -16.75 2.84 -12.95
C ARG A 103 -15.65 3.89 -12.85
N ILE A 104 -15.64 4.67 -11.76
CA ILE A 104 -14.62 5.70 -11.50
C ILE A 104 -13.25 5.05 -11.34
N GLN A 105 -13.15 4.02 -10.51
CA GLN A 105 -11.90 3.28 -10.28
C GLN A 105 -11.28 2.72 -11.58
N TYR A 106 -12.07 2.14 -12.48
CA TYR A 106 -11.55 1.69 -13.79
C TYR A 106 -11.14 2.86 -14.69
N GLY A 107 -11.80 4.02 -14.58
CA GLY A 107 -11.42 5.24 -15.28
C GLY A 107 -10.08 5.84 -14.82
N LEU A 108 -9.65 5.53 -13.59
CA LEU A 108 -8.38 6.00 -13.00
C LEU A 108 -7.15 5.17 -13.42
N ASN A 109 -7.27 4.37 -14.49
CA ASN A 109 -6.21 3.50 -15.01
C ASN A 109 -5.57 2.62 -13.91
N PRO A 110 -6.33 1.67 -13.33
CA PRO A 110 -5.85 0.85 -12.22
C PRO A 110 -4.80 -0.19 -12.64
N HIS A 111 -4.41 -0.22 -13.92
CA HIS A 111 -3.41 -1.12 -14.42
C HIS A 111 -2.44 -0.40 -15.38
N PRO A 112 -1.60 0.50 -14.85
CA PRO A 112 -0.73 1.30 -15.69
C PRO A 112 0.29 0.43 -16.43
N ALA A 113 0.44 0.69 -17.73
CA ALA A 113 1.53 0.16 -18.57
C ALA A 113 1.61 -1.39 -18.69
N GLY A 114 0.48 -2.10 -18.64
CA GLY A 114 0.46 -3.52 -19.00
C GLY A 114 1.22 -4.44 -18.04
N GLN A 115 1.38 -4.08 -16.75
CA GLN A 115 2.14 -4.87 -15.77
C GLN A 115 1.79 -6.39 -15.72
N LYS A 116 0.51 -6.76 -15.72
CA LYS A 116 0.00 -8.15 -15.76
C LYS A 116 0.39 -8.87 -17.04
N SER A 117 0.29 -8.22 -18.18
CA SER A 117 0.46 -8.86 -19.49
C SER A 117 1.91 -8.89 -19.95
N LEU A 118 2.73 -7.93 -19.53
CA LEU A 118 4.10 -7.76 -20.03
C LEU A 118 5.18 -8.18 -19.05
N ASN A 119 4.92 -8.09 -17.74
CA ASN A 119 5.97 -8.25 -16.74
C ASN A 119 5.83 -9.53 -15.93
N VAL A 120 4.73 -10.29 -16.05
CA VAL A 120 4.55 -11.54 -15.29
C VAL A 120 5.26 -12.67 -16.02
N PRO A 121 6.29 -13.29 -15.42
CA PRO A 121 6.95 -14.43 -16.04
C PRO A 121 6.02 -15.65 -16.04
N HIS A 122 6.21 -16.52 -17.03
CA HIS A 122 5.46 -17.76 -17.17
C HIS A 122 6.41 -18.96 -17.14
N GLU A 123 6.00 -20.01 -16.45
CA GLU A 123 6.70 -21.28 -16.31
C GLU A 123 5.75 -22.40 -16.70
N ASN A 124 6.16 -23.25 -17.66
CA ASN A 124 5.32 -24.32 -18.19
C ASN A 124 3.94 -23.85 -18.71
N GLY A 125 3.87 -22.62 -19.23
CA GLY A 125 2.63 -22.02 -19.74
C GLY A 125 1.78 -21.32 -18.68
N GLU A 126 2.15 -21.41 -17.39
CA GLU A 126 1.40 -20.81 -16.29
C GLU A 126 2.12 -19.57 -15.72
N PRO A 127 1.41 -18.51 -15.33
CA PRO A 127 2.03 -17.33 -14.73
C PRO A 127 2.60 -17.66 -13.35
N VAL A 128 3.77 -17.11 -13.02
CA VAL A 128 4.35 -17.24 -11.68
C VAL A 128 3.70 -16.22 -10.73
N PRO A 129 2.91 -16.65 -9.72
CA PRO A 129 2.13 -15.72 -8.91
C PRO A 129 2.99 -14.76 -8.10
N GLY A 130 2.52 -13.51 -7.97
CA GLY A 130 3.19 -12.51 -7.14
C GLY A 130 4.59 -12.12 -7.63
N MET A 131 4.90 -12.31 -8.92
CA MET A 131 6.19 -11.96 -9.50
C MET A 131 6.05 -11.01 -10.69
N GLN A 132 7.02 -10.12 -10.82
CA GLN A 132 7.31 -9.44 -12.08
C GLN A 132 8.79 -9.60 -12.44
N HIS A 133 9.09 -9.87 -13.70
CA HIS A 133 10.45 -9.96 -14.23
C HIS A 133 10.55 -9.11 -15.50
N LYS A 134 10.84 -7.81 -15.31
CA LYS A 134 10.96 -6.84 -16.41
C LYS A 134 12.40 -6.66 -16.88
N TYR A 135 13.37 -6.77 -15.97
CA TYR A 135 14.79 -6.57 -16.24
C TYR A 135 15.52 -7.88 -16.02
N ARG A 136 16.43 -8.23 -16.93
CA ARG A 136 17.15 -9.50 -16.95
C ARG A 136 17.70 -9.95 -15.58
N GLU A 137 18.24 -9.03 -14.79
CA GLU A 137 18.90 -9.36 -13.53
C GLU A 137 18.02 -9.14 -12.29
N THR A 138 16.83 -8.55 -12.43
CA THR A 138 16.00 -8.14 -11.29
C THR A 138 14.56 -8.61 -11.42
N VAL A 139 14.12 -9.38 -10.41
CA VAL A 139 12.72 -9.72 -10.20
C VAL A 139 12.13 -8.90 -9.06
N LEU A 140 10.85 -8.55 -9.19
CA LEU A 140 10.03 -8.03 -8.11
C LEU A 140 9.16 -9.16 -7.58
N PHE A 141 9.10 -9.30 -6.27
CA PHE A 141 8.22 -10.24 -5.59
C PHE A 141 7.26 -9.50 -4.67
N PHE A 142 6.02 -9.96 -4.67
CA PHE A 142 4.88 -9.32 -4.01
C PHE A 142 4.29 -10.30 -2.98
N PRO A 143 4.75 -10.29 -1.71
CA PRO A 143 4.18 -11.15 -0.67
C PRO A 143 2.72 -10.78 -0.40
N MET A 144 1.84 -11.76 -0.23
CA MET A 144 0.41 -11.51 0.07
C MET A 144 0.22 -10.72 1.36
N ALA A 145 1.00 -11.05 2.40
CA ALA A 145 0.95 -10.35 3.67
C ALA A 145 1.58 -8.95 3.64
N GLY A 146 2.34 -8.62 2.59
CA GLY A 146 2.92 -7.29 2.33
C GLY A 146 2.05 -6.39 1.45
N GLN A 147 0.79 -6.76 1.20
CA GLN A 147 -0.14 -6.00 0.33
C GLN A 147 -0.92 -4.90 1.06
N THR A 148 -0.46 -4.44 2.22
CA THR A 148 -0.97 -3.22 2.86
C THR A 148 0.21 -2.40 3.37
N CYS A 149 -0.07 -1.18 3.86
CA CYS A 149 0.95 -0.22 4.29
C CYS A 149 0.63 0.33 5.68
N HIS A 150 1.62 0.93 6.34
CA HIS A 150 1.42 1.65 7.59
C HIS A 150 0.56 2.92 7.41
N ALA A 151 0.64 3.54 6.24
CA ALA A 151 -0.28 4.55 5.73
C ALA A 151 -0.34 4.48 4.19
N TYR A 152 -1.48 4.84 3.60
CA TYR A 152 -1.65 4.90 2.15
C TYR A 152 -1.29 6.28 1.63
N CYS A 153 -0.46 6.30 0.59
CA CYS A 153 -0.08 7.53 -0.09
C CYS A 153 -1.21 7.96 -1.02
N THR A 154 -1.54 9.26 -1.05
CA THR A 154 -2.52 9.84 -1.98
C THR A 154 -2.12 9.68 -3.45
N TYR A 155 -0.82 9.52 -3.71
CA TYR A 155 -0.21 9.30 -5.02
C TYR A 155 0.13 7.82 -5.30
N CYS A 156 -0.41 6.87 -4.53
CA CYS A 156 -0.06 5.47 -4.66
C CYS A 156 -0.59 4.88 -5.97
N PHE A 157 0.27 4.67 -6.99
CA PHE A 157 -0.14 4.00 -8.24
C PHE A 157 -0.54 2.53 -8.07
N ARG A 158 -0.33 1.93 -6.89
CA ARG A 158 -0.74 0.58 -6.51
C ARG A 158 -2.02 0.53 -5.67
N TRP A 159 -2.76 1.66 -5.60
CA TRP A 159 -4.05 1.74 -4.91
C TRP A 159 -5.09 0.65 -5.29
N PRO A 160 -5.13 0.11 -6.52
CA PRO A 160 -6.13 -0.91 -6.91
C PRO A 160 -6.08 -2.17 -6.05
N GLN A 161 -4.92 -2.49 -5.48
CA GLN A 161 -4.73 -3.65 -4.62
C GLN A 161 -5.49 -3.56 -3.29
N PHE A 162 -5.91 -2.35 -2.88
CA PHE A 162 -6.54 -2.10 -1.57
C PHE A 162 -8.06 -1.90 -1.63
N VAL A 163 -8.66 -1.85 -2.83
CA VAL A 163 -10.09 -1.51 -3.03
C VAL A 163 -10.97 -2.70 -3.43
N GLY A 164 -10.47 -3.93 -3.32
CA GLY A 164 -11.26 -5.13 -3.65
C GLY A 164 -11.41 -5.39 -5.15
N LEU A 165 -10.54 -4.81 -5.98
CA LEU A 165 -10.32 -5.26 -7.36
C LEU A 165 -9.45 -6.52 -7.30
N ASP A 166 -10.07 -7.64 -6.92
CA ASP A 166 -9.39 -8.91 -6.64
C ASP A 166 -8.69 -9.49 -7.87
N ASP A 167 -9.24 -9.22 -9.06
CA ASP A 167 -8.60 -9.47 -10.36
C ASP A 167 -7.29 -8.69 -10.55
N MET A 168 -7.04 -7.67 -9.72
CA MET A 168 -5.86 -6.80 -9.77
C MET A 168 -4.83 -7.10 -8.69
N LYS A 169 -5.12 -7.95 -7.70
CA LYS A 169 -4.15 -8.31 -6.66
C LYS A 169 -2.95 -9.06 -7.23
N PHE A 170 -1.75 -8.64 -6.83
CA PHE A 170 -0.48 -9.28 -7.14
C PHE A 170 0.12 -9.81 -5.86
N ALA A 171 -0.05 -11.10 -5.61
CA ALA A 171 0.37 -11.68 -4.33
C ALA A 171 0.66 -13.17 -4.45
N SER A 172 1.73 -13.62 -3.82
CA SER A 172 1.92 -15.04 -3.50
C SER A 172 1.82 -15.27 -1.99
N LYS A 173 1.20 -16.38 -1.60
CA LYS A 173 1.16 -16.81 -0.19
C LYS A 173 2.52 -17.34 0.26
N GLU A 174 3.31 -17.90 -0.64
CA GLU A 174 4.54 -18.62 -0.33
C GLU A 174 5.66 -18.25 -1.32
N ALA A 175 6.92 -18.47 -0.91
CA ALA A 175 8.08 -18.21 -1.76
C ALA A 175 8.44 -19.37 -2.71
N VAL A 176 7.74 -20.51 -2.66
CA VAL A 176 8.10 -21.72 -3.43
C VAL A 176 8.20 -21.43 -4.93
N GLY A 177 7.19 -20.76 -5.51
CA GLY A 177 7.21 -20.41 -6.93
C GLY A 177 8.37 -19.46 -7.29
N LEU A 178 8.74 -18.55 -6.40
CA LEU A 178 9.89 -17.66 -6.57
C LEU A 178 11.20 -18.43 -6.55
N VAL A 179 11.39 -19.32 -5.57
CA VAL A 179 12.59 -20.15 -5.44
C VAL A 179 12.79 -21.03 -6.67
N GLU A 180 11.74 -21.71 -7.12
CA GLU A 180 11.83 -22.59 -8.29
C GLU A 180 12.11 -21.81 -9.59
N TYR A 181 11.56 -20.60 -9.72
CA TYR A 181 11.90 -19.70 -10.82
C TYR A 181 13.38 -19.31 -10.79
N LEU A 182 13.88 -18.82 -9.66
CA LEU A 182 15.28 -18.40 -9.52
C LEU A 182 16.27 -19.56 -9.72
N LYS A 183 15.90 -20.80 -9.34
CA LYS A 183 16.73 -21.97 -9.62
C LYS A 183 16.96 -22.19 -11.11
N ARG A 184 15.99 -21.82 -11.96
CA ARG A 184 16.08 -21.95 -13.43
C ARG A 184 16.66 -20.71 -14.12
N HIS A 185 16.53 -19.53 -13.50
CA HIS A 185 16.93 -18.24 -14.07
C HIS A 185 18.20 -17.66 -13.42
N LYS A 186 19.37 -18.21 -13.79
CA LYS A 186 20.67 -17.84 -13.19
C LYS A 186 21.14 -16.42 -13.51
N GLU A 187 20.55 -15.79 -14.52
CA GLU A 187 20.76 -14.38 -14.84
C GLU A 187 20.19 -13.43 -13.77
N VAL A 188 19.24 -13.89 -12.94
CA VAL A 188 18.63 -13.06 -11.90
C VAL A 188 19.54 -12.98 -10.68
N THR A 189 20.11 -11.81 -10.42
CA THR A 189 21.02 -11.59 -9.29
C THR A 189 20.39 -10.76 -8.16
N SER A 190 19.22 -10.18 -8.41
CA SER A 190 18.53 -9.29 -7.47
C SER A 190 17.05 -9.61 -7.34
N VAL A 191 16.60 -9.72 -6.08
CA VAL A 191 15.18 -9.86 -5.73
C VAL A 191 14.74 -8.61 -4.98
N LEU A 192 13.73 -7.90 -5.49
CA LEU A 192 13.08 -6.79 -4.80
C LEU A 192 11.74 -7.25 -4.22
N ILE A 193 11.67 -7.39 -2.90
CA ILE A 193 10.44 -7.65 -2.17
C ILE A 193 9.69 -6.33 -2.00
N THR A 194 8.46 -6.25 -2.53
CA THR A 194 7.64 -5.03 -2.57
C THR A 194 6.15 -5.38 -2.55
N GLY A 195 5.27 -4.42 -2.89
CA GLY A 195 3.82 -4.58 -2.88
C GLY A 195 3.16 -3.31 -2.37
N GLY A 196 2.46 -3.41 -1.25
CA GLY A 196 2.13 -2.27 -0.42
C GLY A 196 3.37 -1.82 0.34
N ASP A 197 3.66 -2.52 1.43
CA ASP A 197 4.87 -2.32 2.24
C ASP A 197 5.26 -3.65 2.91
N PRO A 198 6.38 -4.29 2.54
CA PRO A 198 6.80 -5.56 3.14
C PRO A 198 7.03 -5.49 4.65
N MET A 199 7.41 -4.32 5.18
CA MET A 199 7.76 -4.16 6.59
C MET A 199 6.53 -3.99 7.49
N ILE A 200 5.32 -4.01 6.92
CA ILE A 200 4.08 -4.21 7.69
C ILE A 200 3.99 -5.64 8.27
N MET A 201 4.71 -6.58 7.67
CA MET A 201 4.71 -7.98 8.10
C MET A 201 5.50 -8.13 9.40
N ARG A 202 5.03 -9.04 10.26
CA ARG A 202 5.82 -9.52 11.40
C ARG A 202 7.08 -10.22 10.91
N THR A 203 8.20 -10.10 11.63
CA THR A 203 9.50 -10.67 11.27
C THR A 203 9.42 -12.16 10.96
N GLN A 204 8.64 -12.91 11.76
CA GLN A 204 8.44 -14.35 11.53
C GLN A 204 7.88 -14.66 10.13
N LEU A 205 6.96 -13.83 9.63
CA LEU A 205 6.37 -14.02 8.30
C LEU A 205 7.32 -13.52 7.20
N LEU A 206 8.09 -12.46 7.47
CA LEU A 206 9.14 -12.01 6.57
C LEU A 206 10.19 -13.11 6.33
N ARG A 207 10.62 -13.84 7.38
CA ARG A 207 11.54 -14.99 7.27
C ARG A 207 11.04 -16.04 6.29
N GLN A 208 9.74 -16.35 6.30
CA GLN A 208 9.15 -17.34 5.38
C GLN A 208 9.32 -16.96 3.89
N TYR A 209 9.50 -15.68 3.58
CA TYR A 209 9.76 -15.22 2.21
C TYR A 209 11.25 -15.05 1.89
N VAL A 210 12.07 -14.76 2.90
CA VAL A 210 13.49 -14.39 2.72
C VAL A 210 14.42 -15.58 2.88
N GLU A 211 14.26 -16.40 3.92
CA GLU A 211 15.15 -17.53 4.20
C GLU A 211 15.23 -18.54 3.05
N PRO A 212 14.14 -18.86 2.34
CA PRO A 212 14.23 -19.75 1.18
C PRO A 212 15.14 -19.22 0.07
N LEU A 213 15.34 -17.90 -0.01
CA LEU A 213 16.22 -17.26 -1.01
C LEU A 213 17.71 -17.40 -0.67
N LEU A 214 18.02 -17.79 0.57
CA LEU A 214 19.39 -18.06 1.04
C LEU A 214 19.77 -19.54 0.90
N GLY A 215 18.86 -20.36 0.36
CA GLY A 215 19.05 -21.79 0.19
C GLY A 215 20.01 -22.18 -0.94
N PRO A 216 20.40 -23.47 -0.99
CA PRO A 216 21.30 -23.97 -2.02
C PRO A 216 20.72 -23.83 -3.44
N GLY A 217 21.59 -23.56 -4.40
CA GLY A 217 21.21 -23.32 -5.79
C GLY A 217 20.81 -21.87 -6.08
N LEU A 218 20.79 -20.98 -5.09
CA LEU A 218 20.50 -19.55 -5.23
C LEU A 218 21.72 -18.65 -5.00
N GLU A 219 22.93 -19.19 -5.09
CA GLU A 219 24.20 -18.48 -4.83
C GLU A 219 24.42 -17.27 -5.77
N HIS A 220 23.77 -17.29 -6.94
CA HIS A 220 23.77 -16.21 -7.91
C HIS A 220 22.92 -15.01 -7.49
N VAL A 221 21.99 -15.18 -6.54
CA VAL A 221 21.18 -14.09 -5.97
C VAL A 221 22.02 -13.38 -4.91
N THR A 222 22.64 -12.28 -5.32
CA THR A 222 23.57 -11.53 -4.47
C THR A 222 22.89 -10.39 -3.70
N SER A 223 21.65 -10.04 -4.05
CA SER A 223 20.92 -8.96 -3.37
C SER A 223 19.45 -9.28 -3.16
N ILE A 224 19.00 -9.12 -1.91
CA ILE A 224 17.59 -9.09 -1.53
C ILE A 224 17.30 -7.67 -1.03
N ARG A 225 16.38 -6.98 -1.70
CA ARG A 225 16.03 -5.58 -1.43
C ARG A 225 14.59 -5.49 -0.98
N PHE A 226 14.27 -4.46 -0.18
CA PHE A 226 12.91 -4.18 0.27
C PHE A 226 12.47 -2.79 -0.17
N GLY A 227 11.33 -2.72 -0.86
CA GLY A 227 10.66 -1.46 -1.13
C GLY A 227 9.67 -1.14 -0.02
N THR A 228 10.07 -0.33 0.97
CA THR A 228 9.29 -0.02 2.18
C THR A 228 9.23 1.49 2.46
N LYS A 229 8.13 1.95 3.06
CA LYS A 229 7.98 3.29 3.66
C LYS A 229 7.91 3.26 5.18
N ALA A 230 8.05 2.09 5.81
CA ALA A 230 7.99 1.95 7.25
C ALA A 230 8.93 2.90 8.00
N PRO A 231 10.18 3.17 7.57
CA PRO A 231 11.04 4.13 8.27
C PRO A 231 10.45 5.55 8.35
N ALA A 232 9.67 5.95 7.35
CA ALA A 232 9.03 7.27 7.31
C ALA A 232 7.66 7.28 8.01
N TYR A 233 6.86 6.23 7.85
CA TYR A 233 5.45 6.23 8.28
C TYR A 233 5.19 5.46 9.58
N TRP A 234 6.13 4.62 10.02
CA TRP A 234 6.06 3.88 11.28
C TRP A 234 7.46 3.38 11.71
N PRO A 235 8.39 4.27 12.08
CA PRO A 235 9.77 3.90 12.42
C PRO A 235 9.86 2.94 13.60
N TYR A 236 8.84 2.94 14.47
CA TYR A 236 8.70 2.03 15.60
C TYR A 236 8.89 0.56 15.27
N ARG A 237 8.58 0.14 14.03
CA ARG A 237 8.86 -1.22 13.55
C ARG A 237 10.31 -1.66 13.77
N PHE A 238 11.26 -0.72 13.75
CA PHE A 238 12.71 -1.00 13.85
C PHE A 238 13.32 -0.60 15.19
N THR A 239 12.55 0.01 16.09
CA THR A 239 13.10 0.55 17.34
C THR A 239 12.45 0.00 18.60
N HIS A 240 11.11 -0.12 18.60
CA HIS A 240 10.31 -0.51 19.78
C HIS A 240 9.14 -1.42 19.39
N GLY A 241 9.24 -2.04 18.22
CA GLY A 241 8.21 -2.92 17.70
C GLY A 241 8.22 -4.23 18.48
N PRO A 242 7.10 -4.99 18.52
CA PRO A 242 7.07 -6.28 19.21
C PRO A 242 8.15 -7.28 18.73
N ASP A 243 8.67 -7.09 17.52
CA ASP A 243 9.66 -7.89 16.84
C ASP A 243 10.78 -7.02 16.22
N SER A 244 11.14 -5.91 16.88
CA SER A 244 12.22 -5.03 16.38
C SER A 244 13.62 -5.59 16.59
N ASP A 245 13.79 -6.51 17.55
CA ASP A 245 15.07 -7.15 17.86
C ASP A 245 15.28 -8.50 17.11
N ASP A 246 14.28 -8.95 16.34
CA ASP A 246 14.25 -10.21 15.59
C ASP A 246 14.73 -10.09 14.13
#